data_AF-A0A8T5QSF6-F1
#
_entry.id   AF-A0A8T5QSF6-F1
#
_cell.length_a   1.000
_cell.length_b   1.000
_cell.length_c   1.000
_cell.angle_alpha   90.00
_cell.angle_beta   90.00
_cell.angle_gamma   90.00
#
_symmetry.space_group_name_H-M   'P 1'
#
loop_
_entity.id
_entity.type
_entity.pdbx_description
1 polymer ?
#
loop_
_entity_poly.entity_id
_entity_poly.type
_entity_poly.pdbx_seq_one_letter_code
_entity_poly.pdbx_strand_id
1 'polypeptide(L)'
;MKFKKYSWLISLAVIIAIVVVIVNIDNILNIDLESQSEYMSEEEFVQFESEQIQFVNNPDGILIEVFSDFECPMCIKSFPILHSLIAKYNGQINFQYKHLPLDYHKHAFK
;
A
#
# COMPACT_ATOMS: atom_id res chain seq x y z
N MET A 1 35.99 -50.28 3.97
CA MET A 1 35.05 -50.01 5.10
C MET A 1 35.28 -48.63 5.77
N LYS A 2 35.35 -47.51 5.02
CA LYS A 2 35.52 -46.16 5.60
C LYS A 2 34.29 -45.24 5.50
N PHE A 3 33.25 -45.64 4.76
CA PHE A 3 32.05 -44.82 4.52
C PHE A 3 31.15 -44.61 5.75
N LYS A 4 31.09 -45.56 6.69
CA LYS A 4 30.25 -45.41 7.90
C LYS A 4 30.69 -44.26 8.82
N LYS A 5 31.97 -43.87 8.80
CA LYS A 5 32.49 -42.82 9.69
C LYS A 5 32.03 -41.41 9.33
N TYR A 6 31.74 -41.15 8.06
CA TYR A 6 31.28 -39.84 7.58
C TYR A 6 29.77 -39.76 7.39
N SER A 7 29.07 -40.90 7.44
CA SER A 7 27.60 -40.97 7.30
C SER A 7 26.88 -40.10 8.33
N TRP A 8 27.33 -40.09 9.58
CA TRP A 8 26.71 -39.27 10.63
C TRP A 8 26.98 -37.77 10.44
N LEU A 9 28.15 -37.41 9.92
CA LEU A 9 28.48 -36.01 9.63
C LEU A 9 27.66 -35.45 8.46
N ILE A 10 27.40 -36.27 7.44
CA ILE A 10 26.52 -35.90 6.32
C ILE A 10 25.09 -35.73 6.82
N SER A 11 24.59 -36.64 7.67
CA SER A 11 23.26 -36.52 8.29
C SER A 11 23.14 -35.26 9.16
N LEU A 12 24.16 -34.95 9.97
CA LEU A 12 24.19 -33.75 10.79
C LEU A 12 24.15 -32.48 9.94
N ALA A 13 24.94 -32.43 8.86
CA ALA A 13 24.98 -31.29 7.95
C ALA A 13 23.62 -31.06 7.23
N VAL A 14 22.96 -32.13 6.81
CA VAL A 14 21.62 -32.04 6.18
C VAL A 14 20.57 -31.54 7.18
N ILE A 15 20.60 -32.01 8.43
CA ILE A 15 19.68 -31.55 9.48
C ILE A 15 19.90 -30.07 9.78
N ILE A 16 21.15 -29.62 9.91
CA ILE A 16 21.48 -28.21 10.15
C ILE A 16 20.97 -27.34 8.99
N ALA A 17 21.18 -27.76 7.74
CA ALA A 17 20.68 -27.03 6.58
C ALA A 17 19.15 -26.92 6.58
N ILE A 18 18.43 -27.99 6.91
CA ILE A 18 16.95 -28.00 7.00
C ILE A 18 16.48 -27.05 8.11
N VAL A 19 17.11 -27.08 9.28
CA VAL A 19 16.76 -26.19 10.40
C VAL A 19 17.00 -24.73 10.04
N VAL A 20 18.10 -24.40 9.35
CA VAL A 20 18.37 -23.03 8.88
C VAL A 20 17.29 -22.56 7.91
N VAL A 21 16.85 -23.41 6.98
CA VAL A 21 15.76 -23.08 6.05
C VAL A 21 14.43 -22.87 6.77
N ILE A 22 14.11 -23.71 7.76
CA ILE A 22 12.86 -23.60 8.54
C ILE A 22 12.85 -22.32 9.39
N VAL A 23 13.97 -22.01 10.06
CA VAL A 23 14.07 -20.83 10.94
C VAL A 23 14.07 -19.53 10.15
N ASN A 24 14.53 -19.56 8.89
CA ASN A 24 14.57 -18.38 8.02
C ASN A 24 13.53 -18.46 6.90
N ILE A 25 12.48 -19.28 7.06
CA ILE A 25 11.51 -19.50 5.99
C ILE A 25 10.79 -18.20 5.61
N ASP A 26 10.53 -17.34 6.59
CA ASP A 26 9.91 -16.02 6.40
C ASP A 26 10.83 -15.03 5.66
N ASN A 27 12.16 -15.20 5.78
CA ASN A 27 13.15 -14.38 5.08
C ASN A 27 13.51 -14.94 3.69
N ILE A 28 13.35 -16.26 3.49
CA ILE A 28 13.61 -16.95 2.22
C ILE A 28 12.40 -16.89 1.29
N LEU A 29 11.20 -17.01 1.83
CA LEU A 29 9.95 -16.80 1.13
C LEU A 29 9.52 -15.34 1.36
N ASN A 30 10.31 -14.40 0.86
CA ASN A 30 9.85 -13.04 0.59
C ASN A 30 8.84 -13.06 -0.57
N ILE A 31 7.79 -13.87 -0.39
CA ILE A 31 6.66 -14.03 -1.28
C ILE A 31 5.57 -13.20 -0.64
N ASP A 32 5.45 -11.98 -1.14
CA ASP A 32 4.34 -11.07 -0.91
C ASP A 32 3.05 -11.71 -1.48
N LEU A 33 2.52 -12.75 -0.82
CA LEU A 33 1.17 -13.30 -1.03
C LEU A 33 0.10 -12.47 -0.33
N GLU A 34 0.37 -11.17 -0.18
CA GLU A 34 -0.58 -10.16 0.26
C GLU A 34 -0.66 -9.04 -0.80
N SER A 35 -0.71 -9.43 -2.08
CA SER A 35 -0.72 -8.49 -3.21
C SER A 35 -2.05 -8.40 -3.97
N GLN A 36 -3.18 -8.82 -3.37
CA GLN A 36 -4.53 -8.47 -3.87
C GLN A 36 -5.55 -8.15 -2.76
N SER A 37 -5.10 -7.61 -1.63
CA SER A 37 -5.91 -6.69 -0.85
C SER A 37 -5.22 -5.33 -0.85
N GLU A 38 -5.21 -4.69 -2.02
CA GLU A 38 -5.11 -3.23 -2.11
C GLU A 38 -6.43 -2.65 -1.58
N TYR A 39 -6.72 -2.93 -0.31
CA TYR A 39 -7.57 -2.11 0.52
C TYR A 39 -6.58 -1.15 1.16
N MET A 40 -6.48 0.05 0.58
CA MET A 40 -5.75 1.16 1.19
C MET A 40 -6.12 1.18 2.67
N SER A 41 -5.11 1.03 3.53
CA SER A 41 -5.34 1.10 4.96
C SER A 41 -5.87 2.48 5.29
N GLU A 42 -6.76 2.57 6.29
CA GLU A 42 -7.33 3.84 6.77
C GLU A 42 -6.23 4.87 7.10
N GLU A 43 -5.03 4.41 7.41
CA GLU A 43 -3.83 5.21 7.69
C GLU A 43 -3.28 5.93 6.44
N GLU A 44 -3.33 5.32 5.25
CA GLU A 44 -2.84 5.94 4.00
C GLU A 44 -3.81 7.02 3.49
N PHE A 45 -5.12 6.83 3.69
CA PHE A 45 -6.14 7.81 3.35
C PHE A 45 -6.06 9.07 4.23
N VAL A 46 -5.89 8.89 5.54
CA VAL A 46 -5.73 10.00 6.51
C VAL A 46 -4.43 10.77 6.27
N GLN A 47 -3.36 10.08 5.88
CA GLN A 47 -2.08 10.73 5.57
C GLN A 47 -2.19 11.60 4.31
N PHE A 48 -2.80 11.11 3.23
CA PHE A 48 -3.04 11.90 2.02
C PHE A 48 -3.87 13.15 2.33
N GLU A 49 -4.93 13.02 3.15
CA GLU A 49 -5.75 14.16 3.54
C GLU A 49 -4.94 15.22 4.33
N SER A 50 -4.06 14.80 5.23
CA SER A 50 -3.25 15.73 6.03
C SER A 50 -2.07 16.35 5.27
N GLU A 51 -1.51 15.65 4.29
CA GLU A 51 -0.26 16.03 3.61
C GLU A 51 -0.52 16.66 2.23
N GLN A 52 -1.69 16.43 1.62
CA GLN A 52 -2.05 16.91 0.26
C GLN A 52 -3.17 17.95 0.28
N ILE A 53 -3.80 18.19 1.45
CA ILE A 53 -4.41 19.49 1.78
C ILE A 53 -3.33 20.52 2.16
N GLN A 54 -2.05 20.23 1.89
CA GLN A 54 -1.10 21.30 1.58
C GLN A 54 -1.56 21.92 0.26
N PHE A 55 -2.39 22.97 0.35
CA PHE A 55 -2.81 23.80 -0.77
C PHE A 55 -1.55 24.26 -1.53
N VAL A 56 -1.16 23.52 -2.56
CA VAL A 56 -0.24 24.03 -3.56
C VAL A 56 -0.97 25.22 -4.15
N ASN A 57 -0.50 26.41 -3.81
CA ASN A 57 -1.03 27.66 -4.36
C ASN A 57 -0.05 28.12 -5.42
N ASN A 58 0.07 27.32 -6.48
CA ASN A 58 0.82 27.70 -7.65
C ASN A 58 -0.10 28.59 -8.51
N PRO A 59 0.20 29.90 -8.67
CA PRO A 59 -0.63 30.80 -9.49
C PRO A 59 -0.68 30.38 -10.96
N ASP A 60 0.33 29.64 -11.44
CA ASP A 60 0.42 29.10 -12.80
C ASP A 60 -0.02 27.61 -12.87
N GLY A 61 -0.50 27.06 -11.75
CA GLY A 61 -0.87 25.65 -11.63
C GLY A 61 -2.25 25.31 -12.19
N ILE A 62 -2.45 24.04 -12.52
CA ILE A 62 -3.76 23.50 -12.93
C ILE A 62 -4.55 23.12 -11.68
N LEU A 63 -5.75 23.65 -11.54
CA LEU A 63 -6.66 23.30 -10.46
C LEU A 63 -7.46 22.04 -10.79
N ILE A 64 -7.39 21.04 -9.90
CA ILE A 64 -8.25 19.87 -9.90
C ILE A 64 -9.16 19.95 -8.66
N GLU A 65 -10.45 20.17 -8.89
CA GLU A 65 -11.47 20.07 -7.85
C GLU A 65 -12.15 18.69 -7.91
N VAL A 66 -12.09 17.94 -6.82
CA VAL A 66 -12.69 16.61 -6.71
C VAL A 66 -13.88 16.66 -5.78
N PHE A 67 -15.05 16.37 -6.32
CA PHE A 67 -16.26 16.15 -5.53
C PHE A 67 -16.39 14.66 -5.25
N SER A 68 -16.39 14.27 -3.99
CA SER A 68 -16.32 12.87 -3.60
C SER A 68 -17.05 12.59 -2.30
N ASP A 69 -17.38 11.32 -2.10
CA ASP A 69 -18.14 10.78 -0.99
C ASP A 69 -17.41 9.53 -0.49
N PHE A 70 -17.22 9.43 0.83
CA PHE A 70 -16.45 8.34 1.43
C PHE A 70 -17.13 6.97 1.35
N GLU A 71 -18.45 6.91 1.14
CA GLU A 71 -19.19 5.66 0.94
C GLU A 71 -19.41 5.32 -0.55
N CYS A 72 -19.02 6.21 -1.47
CA CYS A 72 -19.18 6.01 -2.91
C CYS A 72 -18.13 5.02 -3.47
N PRO A 73 -18.53 3.84 -3.99
CA PRO A 73 -17.57 2.82 -4.43
C PRO A 73 -16.70 3.26 -5.61
N MET A 74 -17.24 4.08 -6.51
CA MET A 74 -16.48 4.62 -7.65
C MET A 74 -15.52 5.72 -7.23
N CYS A 75 -15.89 6.48 -6.20
CA CYS A 75 -15.08 7.56 -5.65
C CYS A 75 -13.82 6.98 -4.98
N ILE A 76 -13.98 5.91 -4.19
CA ILE A 76 -12.86 5.15 -3.61
C ILE A 76 -11.92 4.63 -4.71
N LYS A 77 -12.46 4.03 -5.78
CA LYS A 77 -11.65 3.53 -6.91
C LYS A 77 -10.89 4.62 -7.66
N SER A 78 -11.37 5.86 -7.64
CA SER A 78 -10.72 6.99 -8.31
C SER A 78 -9.50 7.53 -7.55
N PHE A 79 -9.44 7.30 -6.24
CA PHE A 79 -8.42 7.82 -5.35
C PHE A 79 -6.97 7.45 -5.74
N PRO A 80 -6.61 6.17 -6.02
CA PRO A 80 -5.24 5.82 -6.40
C PRO A 80 -4.80 6.46 -7.72
N ILE A 81 -5.76 6.70 -8.64
CA ILE A 81 -5.50 7.38 -9.91
C ILE A 81 -5.19 8.86 -9.65
N LEU A 82 -5.99 9.53 -8.81
CA LEU A 82 -5.78 10.92 -8.42
C LEU A 82 -4.44 11.08 -7.68
N HIS A 83 -4.14 10.19 -6.73
CA HIS A 83 -2.88 10.19 -6.01
C HIS A 83 -1.67 10.07 -6.96
N SER A 84 -1.72 9.10 -7.88
CA SER A 84 -0.67 8.92 -8.91
C SER A 84 -0.52 10.15 -9.80
N LEU A 85 -1.63 10.81 -10.16
CA LEU A 85 -1.64 12.02 -10.98
C LEU A 85 -0.98 13.19 -10.27
N ILE A 86 -1.35 13.45 -9.01
CA ILE A 86 -0.81 14.55 -8.21
C ILE A 86 0.68 14.33 -7.95
N ALA A 87 1.08 13.11 -7.59
CA ALA A 87 2.48 12.74 -7.40
C ALA A 87 3.31 12.96 -8.67
N LYS A 88 2.77 12.59 -9.84
CA LYS A 88 3.45 12.76 -11.15
C LYS A 88 3.68 14.22 -11.51
N TYR A 89 2.78 15.13 -11.13
CA TYR A 89 2.83 16.56 -11.45
C TYR A 89 3.03 17.42 -10.20
N ASN A 90 3.85 16.94 -9.26
CA ASN A 90 4.12 17.61 -8.00
C ASN A 90 4.48 19.10 -8.20
N GLY A 91 3.81 19.99 -7.46
CA GLY A 91 3.97 21.45 -7.55
C GLY A 91 3.31 22.14 -8.75
N GLN A 92 2.74 21.39 -9.71
CA GLN A 92 1.99 21.94 -10.86
C GLN A 92 0.48 21.82 -10.72
N ILE A 93 0.01 20.86 -9.91
CA ILE A 93 -1.41 20.66 -9.63
C ILE A 93 -1.76 21.31 -8.30
N ASN A 94 -2.76 22.17 -8.33
CA ASN A 94 -3.45 22.64 -7.14
C ASN A 94 -4.63 21.68 -6.91
N PHE A 95 -4.61 20.93 -5.82
CA PHE A 95 -5.66 19.94 -5.53
C PHE A 95 -6.65 20.50 -4.50
N GLN A 96 -7.95 20.34 -4.76
CA GLN A 96 -9.01 20.69 -3.83
C GLN A 96 -10.03 19.56 -3.71
N TYR A 97 -10.20 19.03 -2.50
CA TYR A 97 -11.27 18.09 -2.19
C TYR A 97 -12.54 18.84 -1.75
N LYS A 98 -13.69 18.42 -2.27
CA LYS A 98 -15.01 18.93 -1.90
C LYS A 98 -15.91 17.76 -1.51
N HIS A 99 -16.42 17.83 -0.29
CA HIS A 99 -17.30 16.81 0.24
C HIS A 99 -18.66 16.83 -0.48
N LEU A 100 -19.07 15.71 -1.08
CA LEU A 100 -20.35 15.56 -1.81
C LEU A 100 -21.12 14.33 -1.31
N PRO A 101 -21.61 14.36 -0.06
CA PRO A 101 -22.33 13.24 0.54
C PRO A 101 -23.70 13.09 -0.13
N LEU A 102 -24.03 11.86 -0.54
CA LEU A 102 -25.34 11.55 -1.13
C LEU A 102 -26.36 11.27 -0.02
N ASP A 103 -27.62 11.66 -0.23
CA ASP A 103 -28.69 11.54 0.78
C ASP A 103 -28.87 10.12 1.35
N TYR A 104 -28.46 9.11 0.59
CA TYR A 104 -28.55 7.69 0.93
C TYR A 104 -27.26 7.09 1.49
N HIS A 105 -26.19 7.88 1.64
CA HIS A 105 -24.94 7.52 2.29
C HIS A 105 -24.92 8.08 3.73
N LYS A 106 -25.21 7.22 4.71
CA LYS A 106 -25.45 7.59 6.11
C LYS A 106 -24.18 7.96 6.88
N HIS A 107 -23.03 7.56 6.38
CA HIS A 107 -21.72 7.74 7.00
C HIS A 107 -20.75 8.53 6.13
N ALA A 108 -21.23 9.12 5.03
CA ALA A 108 -20.40 9.98 4.18
C ALA A 108 -19.82 11.18 4.93
N PHE A 109 -20.57 11.81 5.84
CA PHE A 109 -20.15 13.01 6.58
C PHE A 109 -19.12 12.79 7.71
N LYS A 110 -18.57 11.59 7.85
CA LYS A 110 -17.85 11.19 9.06
C LYS A 110 -16.39 11.62 9.05
#